data_AF-A0A367EVZ8-F1
#
_entry.id   AF-A0A367EVZ8-F1
#
_cell.length_a   1.000
_cell.length_b   1.000
_cell.length_c   1.000
_cell.angle_alpha   90.00
_cell.angle_beta   90.00
_cell.angle_gamma   90.00
#
_symmetry.space_group_name_H-M   'P 1'
#
loop_
_entity.id
_entity.type
_entity.pdbx_description
1 polymer ?
#
loop_
_entity_poly.entity_id
_entity_poly.type
_entity_poly.pdbx_seq_one_letter_code
_entity_poly.pdbx_strand_id
1 'polypeptide(L)'
;MIHVASKGRGSRGRSSRGNAETLKRYWGQGRGAAKIKWYTPGDFRRCERHLRKYLGARAKGYCARLHRERTGVWPGDKRNIGRRR
;
A
#
# COMPACT_ATOMS: atom_id res chain seq x y z
N MET A 1 16.00 -45.78 -8.78
CA MET A 1 16.20 -44.32 -8.90
C MET A 1 15.08 -43.64 -8.12
N ILE A 2 15.44 -42.79 -7.17
CA ILE A 2 14.54 -42.17 -6.19
C ILE A 2 13.65 -41.14 -6.90
N HIS A 3 12.33 -41.36 -6.96
CA HIS A 3 11.40 -40.28 -7.31
C HIS A 3 10.97 -39.61 -6.00
N VAL A 4 11.74 -38.60 -5.61
CA VAL A 4 11.44 -37.69 -4.49
C VAL A 4 10.19 -36.88 -4.79
N ALA A 5 9.35 -36.75 -3.76
CA ALA A 5 8.10 -36.02 -3.70
C ALA A 5 8.15 -34.58 -4.25
N SER A 6 7.10 -34.17 -4.97
CA SER A 6 6.67 -32.76 -5.03
C SER A 6 5.41 -32.57 -4.21
N LYS A 7 5.66 -32.34 -2.93
CA LYS A 7 4.75 -31.91 -1.87
C LYS A 7 3.86 -30.75 -2.36
N GLY A 8 2.55 -30.91 -2.16
CA GLY A 8 1.56 -29.92 -2.57
C GLY A 8 1.82 -28.52 -2.02
N ARG A 9 1.59 -27.51 -2.88
CA ARG A 9 1.35 -26.13 -2.45
C ARG A 9 -0.14 -25.84 -2.62
N GLY A 10 -0.93 -26.37 -1.69
CA GLY A 10 -2.30 -25.92 -1.52
C GLY A 10 -2.32 -24.41 -1.28
N SER A 11 -2.82 -23.65 -2.24
CA SER A 11 -3.17 -22.23 -2.02
C SER A 11 -4.52 -22.14 -1.32
N ARG A 12 -4.59 -22.70 -0.10
CA ARG A 12 -5.66 -22.40 0.86
C ARG A 12 -5.28 -21.10 1.57
N GLY A 13 -5.79 -19.99 1.05
CA GLY A 13 -5.53 -18.66 1.60
C GLY A 13 -6.24 -17.57 0.80
N ARG A 14 -7.46 -17.84 0.35
CA ARG A 14 -8.26 -16.93 -0.46
C ARG A 14 -9.51 -16.51 0.29
N SER A 15 -9.36 -15.81 1.41
CA SER A 15 -10.44 -14.95 1.92
C SER A 15 -9.94 -13.91 2.93
N SER A 16 -9.25 -12.88 2.43
CA SER A 16 -9.21 -11.55 3.07
C SER A 16 -9.05 -10.44 2.00
N ARG A 17 -9.42 -10.72 0.74
CA ARG A 17 -9.34 -9.74 -0.35
C ARG A 17 -10.49 -8.73 -0.33
N GLY A 18 -11.57 -9.00 0.42
CA GLY A 18 -12.72 -8.09 0.53
C GLY A 18 -12.41 -6.76 1.21
N ASN A 19 -11.44 -6.71 2.13
CA ASN A 19 -11.06 -5.48 2.81
C ASN A 19 -9.96 -4.69 2.09
N ALA A 20 -9.05 -5.35 1.36
CA ALA A 20 -7.90 -4.67 0.77
C ALA A 20 -8.29 -3.73 -0.39
N GLU A 21 -9.24 -4.14 -1.23
CA GLU A 21 -9.77 -3.30 -2.32
C GLU A 21 -10.62 -2.16 -1.78
N THR A 22 -11.45 -2.43 -0.77
CA THR A 22 -12.24 -1.41 -0.07
C THR A 22 -11.35 -0.36 0.60
N LEU A 23 -10.29 -0.80 1.28
CA LEU A 23 -9.26 0.08 1.84
C LEU A 23 -8.56 0.87 0.73
N LYS A 24 -8.25 0.26 -0.43
CA LYS A 24 -7.60 0.95 -1.54
C LYS A 24 -8.50 2.06 -2.09
N ARG A 25 -9.79 1.79 -2.25
CA ARG A 25 -10.76 2.79 -2.71
C ARG A 25 -10.92 3.90 -1.67
N TYR A 26 -11.07 3.56 -0.39
CA TYR A 26 -11.26 4.55 0.68
C TYR A 26 -10.03 5.46 0.89
N TRP A 27 -8.83 4.89 0.95
CA TRP A 27 -7.58 5.64 1.17
C TRP A 27 -7.02 6.25 -0.12
N GLY A 28 -7.39 5.72 -1.28
CA GLY A 28 -6.95 6.22 -2.58
C GLY A 28 -7.83 7.32 -3.17
N GLN A 29 -9.15 7.18 -3.08
CA GLN A 29 -10.12 8.13 -3.67
C GLN A 29 -11.20 8.60 -2.70
N GLY A 30 -11.46 7.87 -1.62
CA GLY A 30 -12.51 8.21 -0.68
C GLY A 30 -12.09 9.25 0.36
N ARG A 31 -12.84 9.31 1.46
CA ARG A 31 -12.58 10.22 2.59
C ARG A 31 -11.18 10.03 3.19
N GLY A 32 -10.59 8.84 3.08
CA GLY A 32 -9.21 8.58 3.51
C GLY A 32 -8.18 9.31 2.63
N ALA A 33 -8.44 9.43 1.33
CA ALA A 33 -7.58 10.15 0.39
C ALA A 33 -7.55 11.65 0.68
N ALA A 34 -8.70 12.25 1.01
CA ALA A 34 -8.79 13.64 1.43
C ALA A 34 -7.99 13.92 2.71
N LYS A 35 -7.92 12.95 3.65
CA LYS A 35 -7.08 13.05 4.85
C LYS A 35 -5.59 12.99 4.51
N ILE A 36 -5.21 12.13 3.56
CA ILE A 36 -3.83 12.01 3.09
C ILE A 36 -3.41 13.24 2.29
N LYS A 37 -4.33 13.90 1.59
CA LYS A 37 -4.11 14.97 0.60
C LYS A 37 -2.98 14.58 -0.38
N TRP A 38 -3.27 13.66 -1.28
CA TRP A 38 -2.35 13.28 -2.36
C TRP A 38 -1.86 14.52 -3.12
N TYR A 39 -0.66 14.41 -3.72
CA TYR A 39 0.03 15.52 -4.41
C TYR A 39 0.51 16.68 -3.53
N THR A 40 0.47 16.54 -2.21
CA THR A 40 1.00 17.56 -1.29
C THR A 40 2.23 17.05 -0.56
N PRO A 41 3.16 17.93 -0.16
CA PRO A 41 4.36 17.50 0.52
C PRO A 41 4.10 16.66 1.78
N GLY A 42 4.67 15.45 1.83
CA GLY A 42 4.53 14.54 2.98
C GLY A 42 3.23 13.76 3.04
N ASP A 43 2.49 13.67 1.93
CA ASP A 43 1.32 12.78 1.77
C ASP A 43 1.66 11.32 2.12
N PHE A 44 2.84 10.82 1.71
CA PHE A 44 3.30 9.48 2.06
C PHE A 44 3.40 9.26 3.59
N ARG A 45 4.01 10.20 4.33
CA ARG A 45 4.11 10.12 5.80
C ARG A 45 2.74 10.22 6.48
N ARG A 46 1.80 10.98 5.91
CA ARG A 46 0.41 11.02 6.39
C ARG A 46 -0.28 9.67 6.18
N CYS A 47 -0.14 9.07 5.00
CA CYS A 47 -0.64 7.72 4.74
C CYS A 47 -0.06 6.72 5.75
N GLU A 48 1.27 6.68 5.90
CA GLU A 48 1.90 5.75 6.85
C GLU A 48 1.37 5.94 8.26
N ARG A 49 1.31 7.19 8.77
CA ARG A 49 0.84 7.48 10.13
C ARG A 49 -0.59 7.00 10.37
N HIS A 50 -1.49 7.22 9.42
CA HIS A 50 -2.89 6.80 9.55
C HIS A 50 -3.08 5.29 9.42
N LEU A 51 -2.31 4.64 8.56
CA LEU A 51 -2.46 3.21 8.28
C LEU A 51 -1.61 2.33 9.18
N ARG A 52 -0.57 2.85 9.84
CA ARG A 52 0.31 2.07 10.74
C ARG A 52 -0.46 1.44 11.90
N LYS A 53 -1.50 2.10 12.41
CA LYS A 53 -2.41 1.53 13.42
C LYS A 53 -3.27 0.36 12.95
N TYR A 54 -3.46 0.19 11.64
CA TYR A 54 -4.29 -0.88 11.07
C TYR A 54 -3.47 -1.98 10.40
N LEU A 55 -2.38 -1.60 9.73
CA LEU A 55 -1.55 -2.50 8.92
C LEU A 55 -0.18 -2.79 9.54
N GLY A 56 0.19 -2.09 10.62
CA GLY A 56 1.50 -2.19 11.24
C GLY A 56 2.63 -1.88 10.25
N ALA A 57 3.69 -2.69 10.27
CA ALA A 57 4.84 -2.56 9.37
C ALA A 57 4.49 -2.66 7.88
N ARG A 58 3.38 -3.33 7.52
CA ARG A 58 2.92 -3.48 6.13
C ARG A 58 2.37 -2.17 5.54
N ALA A 59 2.07 -1.17 6.38
CA ALA A 59 1.57 0.13 5.94
C ALA A 59 2.52 0.81 4.93
N LYS A 60 3.84 0.67 5.12
CA LYS A 60 4.85 1.31 4.27
C LYS A 60 4.75 0.86 2.82
N GLY A 61 4.72 -0.46 2.57
CA GLY A 61 4.60 -1.03 1.23
C GLY A 61 3.23 -0.76 0.59
N TYR A 62 2.17 -0.78 1.39
CA TYR A 62 0.82 -0.48 0.93
C TYR A 62 0.68 1.00 0.50
N CYS A 63 1.12 1.93 1.34
CA CYS A 63 1.13 3.37 1.04
C CYS A 63 2.02 3.71 -0.15
N ALA A 64 3.13 2.98 -0.37
CA ALA A 64 3.99 3.22 -1.51
C ALA A 64 3.29 2.89 -2.84
N ARG A 65 2.56 1.76 -2.91
CA ARG A 65 1.75 1.41 -4.10
C ARG A 65 0.66 2.45 -4.35
N LEU A 66 -0.06 2.84 -3.29
CA LEU A 66 -1.09 3.88 -3.37
C LEU A 66 -0.55 5.23 -3.82
N HIS A 67 0.60 5.65 -3.30
CA HIS A 67 1.27 6.88 -3.70
C HIS A 67 1.57 6.88 -5.19
N ARG A 68 2.12 5.78 -5.72
CA ARG A 68 2.38 5.65 -7.16
C ARG A 68 1.10 5.60 -7.99
N GLU A 69 0.09 4.84 -7.55
CA GLU A 69 -1.20 4.76 -8.24
C GLU A 69 -1.91 6.12 -8.32
N ARG A 70 -1.66 7.03 -7.36
CA ARG A 70 -2.25 8.37 -7.34
C ARG A 70 -1.36 9.40 -8.01
N THR A 71 -0.15 9.59 -7.50
CA THR A 71 0.75 10.66 -7.94
C THR A 71 1.52 10.33 -9.23
N GLY A 72 1.49 9.07 -9.68
CA GLY A 72 2.30 8.59 -10.79
C GLY A 72 3.77 8.33 -10.45
N VAL A 73 4.23 8.74 -9.26
CA VAL A 73 5.63 8.61 -8.82
C VAL A 73 5.73 7.84 -7.51
N TRP A 74 6.89 7.22 -7.27
CA TRP A 74 7.16 6.61 -5.97
C TRP A 74 7.47 7.68 -4.91
N PRO A 75 7.18 7.43 -3.63
CA PRO A 75 7.35 8.43 -2.57
C PRO A 75 8.82 8.87 -2.36
N GLY A 76 9.79 8.02 -2.72
CA GLY A 76 11.22 8.35 -2.68
C GLY A 76 11.80 8.95 -3.97
N ASP A 77 10.99 9.05 -5.03
CA ASP A 77 11.42 9.56 -6.34
C ASP A 77 11.72 11.06 -6.26
N LYS A 78 12.73 11.53 -7.01
CA LYS A 78 13.12 12.95 -7.06
C LYS A 78 12.00 13.85 -7.60
N ARG A 79 11.10 13.30 -8.42
CA ARG A 79 9.93 14.00 -8.98
C ARG A 79 8.79 14.13 -7.96
N ASN A 80 8.91 13.51 -6.79
CA ASN A 80 7.92 13.67 -5.74
C ASN A 80 8.03 15.06 -5.11
N ILE A 81 6.96 15.86 -5.24
CA ILE A 81 6.80 17.18 -4.62
C ILE A 81 6.99 17.12 -3.09
N GLY A 82 6.76 15.95 -2.48
CA GLY A 82 6.94 15.72 -1.04
C GLY A 82 8.31 15.25 -0.58
N ARG A 83 9.30 15.12 -1.47
CA ARG A 83 10.68 14.81 -1.08
C ARG A 83 11.27 16.06 -0.43
N ARG A 84 11.17 16.15 0.90
CA ARG A 84 11.78 17.23 1.68
C ARG A 84 13.29 17.27 1.34
N ARG A 85 13.76 18.43 0.92
CA ARG A 85 15.19 18.75 0.79
C ARG A 85 15.87 18.63 2.16
#